data_AF-A0A349GRY9-F1
#
_entry.id   AF-A0A349GRY9-F1
#
_cell.length_a   1.000
_cell.length_b   1.000
_cell.length_c   1.000
_cell.angle_alpha   90.00
_cell.angle_beta   90.00
_cell.angle_gamma   90.00
#
_symmetry.space_group_name_H-M   'P 1'
#
loop_
_entity.id
_entity.type
_entity.pdbx_description
1 polymer ?
#
loop_
_entity_poly.entity_id
_entity_poly.type
_entity_poly.pdbx_seq_one_letter_code
_entity_poly.pdbx_strand_id
1 'polypeptide(L)'
;ILGDPKIVSFYFVMNPEKLSFLETKRGIKSLEEYNIKVDKVIINRVYPDSIDEFWQEQKDNQEKFIEFIGQEFIGKEILIIPYYRKEKKDTLDHIGKIILSENKL
;
A
#
# COMPACT_ATOMS: atom_id res chain seq x y z
N ILE A 1 9.98 -19.53 14.42
CA ILE A 1 10.79 -19.34 13.18
C ILE A 1 10.40 -18.03 12.47
N LEU A 2 9.12 -17.76 12.22
CA LEU A 2 8.68 -16.57 11.46
C LEU A 2 8.81 -15.21 12.19
N GLY A 3 9.15 -15.19 13.48
CA GLY A 3 9.24 -13.95 14.27
C GLY A 3 10.60 -13.25 14.24
N ASP A 4 11.60 -13.78 13.52
CA ASP A 4 12.89 -13.10 13.37
C ASP A 4 12.84 -12.10 12.20
N PRO A 5 12.82 -10.78 12.46
CA PRO A 5 12.72 -9.76 11.41
C PRO A 5 13.98 -9.66 10.53
N LYS A 6 15.09 -10.30 10.92
CA LYS A 6 16.29 -10.40 10.08
C LYS A 6 16.18 -11.49 9.00
N ILE A 7 15.22 -12.40 9.16
CA ILE A 7 15.04 -13.56 8.27
C ILE A 7 13.74 -13.41 7.48
N VAL A 8 12.70 -12.83 8.07
CA VAL A 8 11.36 -12.72 7.47
C VAL A 8 10.80 -11.32 7.66
N SER A 9 10.23 -10.75 6.59
CA SER A 9 9.43 -9.54 6.63
C SER A 9 8.09 -9.77 5.95
N PHE A 10 7.03 -9.17 6.48
CA PHE A 10 5.69 -9.21 5.91
C PHE A 10 5.30 -7.86 5.35
N TYR A 11 4.90 -7.84 4.07
CA TYR A 11 4.34 -6.66 3.41
C TYR A 11 2.87 -6.94 3.07
N PHE A 12 1.99 -6.06 3.51
CA PHE A 12 0.58 -6.12 3.10
C PHE A 12 0.37 -5.34 1.81
N VAL A 13 -0.52 -5.84 0.96
CA VAL A 13 -0.98 -5.12 -0.24
C VAL A 13 -2.48 -4.93 -0.12
N MET A 14 -2.95 -3.70 -0.32
CA MET A 14 -4.36 -3.36 -0.26
C MET A 14 -4.74 -2.35 -1.33
N ASN A 15 -6.02 -2.29 -1.68
CA ASN A 15 -6.55 -1.14 -2.41
C ASN A 15 -7.02 -0.08 -1.38
N PRO A 16 -7.07 1.21 -1.75
CA PRO A 16 -7.60 2.28 -0.90
C PRO A 16 -9.13 2.21 -0.82
N GLU A 17 -9.64 1.12 -0.27
CA GLU A 17 -11.06 0.82 -0.10
C GLU A 17 -11.32 0.32 1.32
N LYS A 18 -12.50 0.63 1.88
CA LYS A 18 -12.82 0.38 3.29
C LYS A 18 -12.71 -1.09 3.70
N LEU A 19 -13.20 -2.02 2.87
CA LEU A 19 -13.15 -3.44 3.21
C LEU A 19 -11.70 -3.96 3.20
N SER A 20 -10.96 -3.65 2.14
CA SER A 20 -9.54 -4.01 2.01
C SER A 20 -8.69 -3.44 3.17
N PHE A 21 -9.00 -2.23 3.63
CA PHE A 21 -8.40 -1.64 4.82
C PHE A 21 -8.70 -2.43 6.10
N LEU A 22 -9.96 -2.77 6.35
CA LEU A 22 -10.35 -3.49 7.57
C LEU A 22 -9.74 -4.90 7.63
N GLU A 23 -9.66 -5.58 6.49
CA GLU A 23 -9.00 -6.88 6.37
C GLU A 23 -7.50 -6.78 6.63
N THR A 24 -6.85 -5.79 6.03
CA THR A 24 -5.43 -5.50 6.25
C THR A 24 -5.13 -5.18 7.71
N LYS A 25 -5.94 -4.31 8.33
CA LYS A 25 -5.80 -3.96 9.75
C LYS A 25 -5.96 -5.18 10.65
N ARG A 26 -6.92 -6.07 10.35
CA ARG A 26 -7.09 -7.32 11.08
C ARG A 26 -5.88 -8.24 10.90
N GLY A 27 -5.42 -8.41 9.66
CA GLY A 27 -4.26 -9.26 9.34
C GLY A 27 -2.97 -8.80 10.01
N ILE A 28 -2.70 -7.49 10.00
CA ILE A 28 -1.56 -6.90 10.72
C ILE A 28 -1.63 -7.21 12.20
N LYS A 29 -2.78 -6.93 12.83
CA LYS A 29 -2.98 -7.19 14.26
C LYS A 29 -2.74 -8.67 14.60
N SER A 30 -3.27 -9.59 13.77
CA SER A 30 -3.06 -11.01 13.98
C SER A 30 -1.59 -11.42 13.90
N LEU A 31 -0.79 -10.85 12.99
CA LEU A 31 0.65 -11.15 12.94
C LEU A 31 1.41 -10.56 14.14
N GLU A 32 1.07 -9.34 14.55
CA GLU A 32 1.70 -8.68 15.69
C GLU A 32 1.41 -9.40 17.01
N GLU A 33 0.23 -10.01 17.17
CA GLU A 33 -0.10 -10.91 18.30
C GLU A 33 0.85 -12.12 18.40
N TYR A 34 1.45 -12.56 17.28
CA TYR A 34 2.47 -13.61 17.24
C TYR A 34 3.92 -13.07 17.25
N ASN A 35 4.12 -11.80 17.60
CA ASN A 35 5.42 -11.10 17.52
C ASN A 35 6.05 -11.12 16.12
N ILE A 36 5.23 -11.18 15.08
CA ILE A 36 5.70 -11.08 13.70
C ILE A 36 5.56 -9.62 13.26
N LYS A 37 6.69 -8.98 12.96
CA LYS A 37 6.71 -7.57 12.58
C LYS A 37 6.18 -7.36 11.16
N VAL A 38 5.29 -6.38 11.00
CA VAL A 38 4.87 -5.87 9.70
C VAL A 38 5.47 -4.47 9.51
N ASP A 39 6.41 -4.37 8.59
CA ASP A 39 7.17 -3.15 8.33
C ASP A 39 6.55 -2.27 7.24
N LYS A 40 5.87 -2.86 6.25
CA LYS A 40 5.38 -2.13 5.09
C LYS A 40 3.93 -2.46 4.73
N VAL A 41 3.22 -1.45 4.25
CA VAL A 41 1.91 -1.57 3.62
C VAL A 41 1.96 -0.91 2.24
N ILE A 42 1.59 -1.66 1.22
CA ILE A 42 1.52 -1.22 -0.17
C ILE A 42 0.05 -0.89 -0.48
N ILE A 43 -0.21 0.37 -0.83
CA ILE A 43 -1.52 0.81 -1.31
C ILE A 43 -1.47 0.79 -2.84
N ASN A 44 -2.23 -0.11 -3.42
CA ASN A 44 -2.28 -0.37 -4.85
C ASN A 44 -3.44 0.38 -5.53
N ARG A 45 -3.33 0.58 -6.85
CA ARG A 45 -4.36 1.19 -7.70
C ARG A 45 -4.73 2.61 -7.27
N VAL A 46 -3.74 3.39 -6.85
CA VAL A 46 -3.94 4.80 -6.52
C VAL A 46 -4.03 5.61 -7.81
N TYR A 47 -5.04 6.47 -7.93
CA TYR A 47 -5.22 7.29 -9.13
C TYR A 47 -4.01 8.22 -9.33
N PRO A 48 -3.38 8.20 -10.52
CA PRO A 48 -2.29 9.11 -10.81
C PRO A 48 -2.79 10.55 -10.96
N ASP A 49 -1.89 11.52 -10.84
CA ASP A 49 -2.21 12.95 -11.01
C ASP A 49 -2.78 13.28 -12.40
N SER A 50 -2.38 12.54 -13.43
CA SER A 50 -2.80 12.75 -14.81
C SER A 50 -4.17 12.13 -15.14
N ILE A 51 -5.12 12.11 -14.19
CA ILE A 51 -6.44 11.52 -14.42
C ILE A 51 -7.42 12.53 -15.05
N ASP A 52 -8.35 11.99 -15.84
CA ASP A 52 -9.45 12.72 -16.46
C ASP A 52 -10.28 13.47 -15.40
N GLU A 53 -10.76 14.68 -15.72
CA GLU A 53 -11.57 15.54 -14.85
C GLU A 53 -12.77 14.80 -14.25
N PHE A 54 -13.36 13.87 -15.01
CA PHE A 54 -14.47 13.06 -14.56
C PHE A 54 -14.18 12.25 -13.28
N TRP A 55 -12.91 11.94 -13.01
CA TRP A 55 -12.48 11.13 -11.85
C TRP A 55 -11.85 11.95 -10.72
N GLN A 56 -11.86 13.28 -10.79
CA GLN A 56 -11.19 14.13 -9.80
C GLN A 56 -11.82 13.97 -8.41
N GLU A 57 -13.15 13.91 -8.31
CA GLU A 57 -13.81 13.70 -7.02
C GLU A 57 -13.43 12.35 -6.38
N GLN A 58 -13.31 11.29 -7.18
CA GLN A 58 -12.88 9.98 -6.70
C GLN A 58 -11.41 10.01 -6.28
N LYS A 59 -10.55 10.76 -6.99
CA LYS A 59 -9.15 10.97 -6.60
C LYS A 59 -9.06 11.68 -5.26
N ASP A 60 -9.75 12.81 -5.08
CA ASP A 60 -9.75 13.57 -3.83
C ASP A 60 -10.23 12.74 -2.64
N ASN A 61 -11.29 11.95 -2.83
CA ASN A 61 -11.80 11.04 -1.80
C ASN A 61 -10.80 9.92 -1.49
N GLN A 62 -10.09 9.41 -2.50
CA GLN A 62 -9.06 8.39 -2.34
C GLN A 62 -7.84 8.95 -1.60
N GLU A 63 -7.38 10.17 -1.92
CA GLU A 63 -6.28 10.85 -1.24
C GLU A 63 -6.58 11.05 0.25
N LYS A 64 -7.76 11.57 0.59
CA LYS A 64 -8.21 11.68 1.99
C LYS A 64 -8.23 10.32 2.70
N PHE A 65 -8.63 9.27 2.00
CA PHE A 65 -8.63 7.93 2.60
C PHE A 65 -7.21 7.37 2.79
N ILE A 66 -6.28 7.67 1.88
CA ILE A 66 -4.87 7.32 1.99
C ILE A 66 -4.23 8.06 3.18
N GLU A 67 -4.53 9.35 3.37
CA GLU A 67 -4.09 10.11 4.55
C GLU A 67 -4.58 9.46 5.84
N PHE A 68 -5.85 9.07 5.90
CA PHE A 68 -6.41 8.32 7.02
C PHE A 68 -5.68 6.98 7.26
N ILE A 69 -5.41 6.20 6.20
CA ILE A 69 -4.64 4.95 6.30
C ILE A 69 -3.24 5.22 6.88
N GLY A 70 -2.59 6.31 6.47
CA GLY A 70 -1.29 6.72 7.00
C GLY A 70 -1.33 6.98 8.51
N GLN A 71 -2.40 7.59 9.03
CA GLN A 71 -2.60 7.79 10.47
C GLN A 71 -2.87 6.46 11.21
N GLU A 72 -3.57 5.52 10.58
CA GLU A 72 -3.90 4.23 11.19
C GLU A 72 -2.70 3.27 11.24
N PHE A 73 -1.76 3.41 10.31
CA PHE A 73 -0.55 2.57 10.20
C PHE A 73 0.74 3.32 10.54
N ILE A 74 0.68 4.26 11.50
CA ILE A 74 1.85 4.99 12.01
C ILE A 74 2.99 4.02 12.37
N GLY A 75 4.20 4.37 11.92
CA GLY A 75 5.41 3.57 12.14
C GLY A 75 5.63 2.45 11.12
N LYS A 76 4.73 2.29 10.15
CA LYS A 76 4.92 1.43 8.98
C LYS A 76 5.26 2.27 7.76
N GLU A 77 6.09 1.73 6.88
CA GLU A 77 6.38 2.35 5.58
C GLU A 77 5.18 2.15 4.66
N ILE A 78 4.69 3.23 4.07
CA ILE A 78 3.60 3.20 3.08
C ILE A 78 4.19 3.37 1.69
N LEU A 79 3.95 2.39 0.81
CA LEU A 79 4.34 2.45 -0.59
C LEU A 79 3.10 2.59 -1.46
N ILE A 80 3.12 3.53 -2.40
CA ILE A 80 2.02 3.77 -3.34
C ILE A 80 2.33 3.15 -4.70
N ILE A 81 1.40 2.36 -5.23
CA ILE A 81 1.44 1.86 -6.61
C ILE A 81 0.30 2.52 -7.40
N PRO A 82 0.62 3.25 -8.49
CA PRO A 82 -0.41 3.93 -9.27
C PRO A 82 -1.29 2.94 -10.02
N TYR A 83 -2.51 3.38 -10.33
CA TYR A 83 -3.44 2.67 -11.18
C TYR A 83 -2.99 2.76 -12.64
N TYR A 84 -2.83 1.59 -13.28
CA TYR A 84 -2.54 1.48 -14.69
C TYR A 84 -3.82 1.13 -15.45
N ARG A 85 -4.36 2.06 -16.26
CA ARG A 85 -5.57 1.83 -17.08
C ARG A 85 -5.40 0.65 -18.04
N LYS A 86 -4.18 0.42 -18.52
CA LYS A 86 -3.82 -0.72 -19.37
C LYS A 86 -2.46 -1.24 -18.95
N GLU A 87 -2.40 -2.53 -18.65
CA GLU A 87 -1.12 -3.22 -18.45
C GLU A 87 -0.36 -3.30 -19.77
N LYS A 88 0.90 -2.87 -19.73
CA LYS A 88 1.86 -2.96 -20.82
C LYS A 88 2.98 -3.91 -20.42
N LYS A 89 3.79 -4.32 -21.39
CA LYS A 89 4.89 -5.28 -21.17
C LYS A 89 5.87 -4.81 -20.08
N ASP A 90 6.07 -3.51 -19.94
CA ASP A 90 6.98 -2.85 -19.00
C ASP A 90 6.34 -2.50 -17.64
N THR A 91 5.04 -2.75 -17.45
CA THR A 91 4.34 -2.39 -16.20
C THR A 91 4.98 -3.05 -14.97
N LEU A 92 5.38 -4.32 -15.07
CA LEU A 92 6.03 -5.02 -13.97
C LEU A 92 7.41 -4.45 -13.65
N ASP A 93 8.19 -4.03 -14.65
CA ASP A 93 9.49 -3.40 -14.44
C ASP A 93 9.34 -2.05 -13.72
N HIS A 94 8.31 -1.28 -14.06
CA HIS A 94 8.00 -0.02 -13.36
C HIS A 94 7.55 -0.25 -11.92
N ILE A 95 6.64 -1.20 -11.67
CA ILE A 95 6.23 -1.55 -10.31
C ILE A 95 7.42 -2.07 -9.49
N GLY A 96 8.25 -2.92 -10.10
CA GLY A 96 9.48 -3.43 -9.48
C GLY A 96 10.42 -2.31 -9.09
N LYS A 97 10.64 -1.32 -9.97
CA LYS A 97 11.44 -0.12 -9.63
C LYS A 97 10.86 0.65 -8.45
N ILE A 98 9.54 0.82 -8.37
CA ILE A 98 8.91 1.52 -7.24
C ILE A 98 9.14 0.75 -5.93
N ILE A 99 8.87 -0.56 -5.92
CA ILE A 99 9.01 -1.42 -4.73
C ILE A 99 10.47 -1.52 -4.27
N LEU A 100 11.41 -1.58 -5.22
CA LEU A 100 12.84 -1.72 -4.94
C LEU A 100 13.55 -0.38 -4.70
N SER A 101 12.98 0.73 -5.15
CA SER A 101 13.51 2.06 -4.85
C SER A 101 13.26 2.37 -3.38
N GLU A 102 14.30 2.75 -2.65
CA GLU A 102 14.22 3.23 -1.26
C GLU A 102 13.54 4.61 -1.17
N ASN A 103 12.38 4.80 -1.80
CA ASN A 103 11.61 6.03 -1.70
C ASN A 103 10.97 6.11 -0.30
N LYS A 104 11.77 6.60 0.64
CA LYS A 104 11.33 7.10 1.94
C LYS A 104 10.50 8.37 1.67
N LEU A 105 9.21 8.34 2.04
CA LEU A 105 8.48 9.57 2.35
C LEU A 105 9.12 10.24 3.58
#